data_AF-A0A9R0J9G5-F1
#
_entry.id   AF-A0A9R0J9G5-F1
#
_cell.length_a   1.000
_cell.length_b   1.000
_cell.length_c   1.000
_cell.angle_alpha   90.00
_cell.angle_beta   90.00
_cell.angle_gamma   90.00
#
_symmetry.space_group_name_H-M   'P 1'
#
loop_
_entity.id
_entity.type
_entity.pdbx_description
1 polymer ?
#
loop_
_entity_poly.entity_id
_entity_poly.type
_entity_poly.pdbx_seq_one_letter_code
_entity_poly.pdbx_strand_id
1 'polypeptide(L)'
;MYSRRDLSLKSNPVIDKLGAVIPTYPDLVVSESKAGLQSMIEIGKKCNFVSLLSGDGRMNYLERISGRRVEVKEKMFSNKYIPVCCLHVPIFGEDFDALYLQSLITTCSELYSKDILEMVVVAKMNPLANYEGIFDHFLSGFPSWCLAVPFEDSQHRDFICRYLDFRNCSIKCLLLNAEGTVFLHEHPSVVRQYGAEAFPFTQDCLPELDEPDIPFWKTSSTSTLGGLLQCESSFVLGKTNPNPSSGESETTCISQLQGKVVGLYLCWEGNFIGKLHDVYKHCKEKSLEFEIVLVYIPFGDCLDPELFIAKMNSLLLGCNASWWCFPFNNSVSHRFRRLAFDCGEDRLIIMGPNDQYVDPFGREVMEIYRCDSYPFTREVLVEREINKLKKVNLESLFLQCKDSFLVEKLRESRGTSTSFEVVFVRMKDYDEDTASTLSPLMPWLVCPFDVVHSTFVEKELFGERGVSDTSTLVSFDKNGRLCLLFAQECLKTAFPFADNLRKDVILHLQSLSYHDFMDYFE
;
A
#
# COMPACT_ATOMS: atom_id res chain seq x y z
N MET A 1 1.24 -5.21 -15.47
CA MET A 1 0.83 -6.64 -15.49
C MET A 1 1.65 -7.36 -14.43
N TYR A 2 1.17 -7.46 -13.18
CA TYR A 2 1.88 -8.23 -12.16
C TYR A 2 1.68 -9.72 -12.45
N SER A 3 2.69 -10.34 -13.06
CA SER A 3 2.93 -11.76 -12.90
C SER A 3 3.23 -11.98 -11.40
N ARG A 4 2.15 -12.15 -10.61
CA ARG A 4 2.23 -12.85 -9.34
C ARG A 4 2.89 -14.16 -9.68
N ARG A 5 4.07 -14.40 -9.12
CA ARG A 5 4.75 -15.69 -9.23
C ARG A 5 3.70 -16.76 -8.92
N ASP A 6 3.39 -17.56 -9.94
CA ASP A 6 2.82 -18.89 -9.84
C ASP A 6 3.79 -19.75 -9.01
N LEU A 7 3.87 -19.48 -7.71
CA LEU A 7 4.03 -20.53 -6.75
C LEU A 7 2.61 -20.99 -6.47
N SER A 8 2.12 -21.90 -7.32
CA SER A 8 1.00 -22.76 -6.95
C SER A 8 1.46 -23.59 -5.75
N LEU A 9 1.46 -22.99 -4.55
CA LEU A 9 1.30 -23.73 -3.32
C LEU A 9 0.07 -24.58 -3.57
N LYS A 10 0.26 -25.90 -3.68
CA LYS A 10 -0.85 -26.84 -3.74
C LYS A 10 -1.81 -26.41 -2.65
N SER A 11 -3.03 -26.06 -3.04
CA SER A 11 -4.07 -25.66 -2.12
C SER A 11 -4.14 -26.68 -0.98
N ASN A 12 -4.16 -26.18 0.25
CA ASN A 12 -4.15 -27.06 1.41
C ASN A 12 -5.37 -28.00 1.30
N PRO A 13 -5.18 -29.33 1.26
CA PRO A 13 -6.28 -30.26 0.98
C PRO A 13 -7.38 -30.24 2.05
N VAL A 14 -7.08 -29.69 3.24
CA VAL A 14 -8.09 -29.42 4.28
C VAL A 14 -8.95 -28.21 3.90
N ILE A 15 -8.34 -27.13 3.41
CA ILE A 15 -9.04 -25.93 2.94
C ILE A 15 -9.95 -26.30 1.76
N ASP A 16 -9.45 -27.07 0.79
CA ASP A 16 -10.24 -27.49 -0.37
C ASP A 16 -11.47 -28.33 0.03
N LYS A 17 -11.28 -29.27 0.97
CA LYS A 17 -12.36 -30.13 1.46
C LYS A 17 -13.41 -29.35 2.24
N LEU A 18 -12.99 -28.37 3.06
CA LEU A 18 -13.90 -27.57 3.86
C LEU A 18 -14.61 -26.50 3.01
N GLY A 19 -13.90 -25.83 2.10
CA GLY A 19 -14.45 -24.83 1.18
C GLY A 19 -15.44 -25.41 0.17
N ALA A 20 -15.34 -26.71 -0.16
CA ALA A 20 -16.33 -27.40 -0.99
C ALA A 20 -17.68 -27.65 -0.28
N VAL A 21 -17.77 -27.46 1.04
CA VAL A 21 -19.02 -27.68 1.80
C VAL A 21 -19.84 -26.40 1.84
N ILE A 22 -20.93 -26.37 1.08
CA ILE A 22 -21.90 -25.28 1.12
C ILE A 22 -22.82 -25.46 2.34
N PRO A 23 -22.95 -24.46 3.22
CA PRO A 23 -23.83 -24.56 4.38
C PRO A 23 -25.29 -24.74 3.98
N THR A 24 -25.93 -25.74 4.57
CA THR A 24 -27.36 -25.99 4.42
C THR A 24 -28.12 -25.55 5.66
N TYR A 25 -29.35 -25.12 5.43
CA TYR A 25 -30.26 -24.64 6.47
C TYR A 25 -31.51 -25.52 6.42
N PRO A 26 -31.79 -26.37 7.42
CA PRO A 26 -32.96 -27.24 7.44
C PRO A 26 -34.24 -26.42 7.29
N ASP A 27 -35.30 -26.94 6.66
CA ASP A 27 -36.59 -26.26 6.66
C ASP A 27 -37.14 -26.22 8.10
N LEU A 28 -37.16 -25.04 8.72
CA LEU A 28 -37.80 -24.86 10.02
C LEU A 28 -39.31 -24.66 9.80
N VAL A 29 -40.13 -25.30 10.63
CA VAL A 29 -41.55 -24.97 10.75
C VAL A 29 -41.64 -23.57 11.37
N VAL A 30 -41.71 -22.54 10.53
CA VAL A 30 -41.87 -21.16 10.96
C VAL A 30 -43.28 -21.03 11.55
N SER A 31 -43.40 -20.65 12.83
CA SER A 31 -44.70 -20.34 13.45
C SER A 31 -45.41 -19.22 12.67
N GLU A 32 -46.74 -19.26 12.55
CA GLU A 32 -47.53 -18.27 11.78
C GLU A 32 -47.22 -16.80 12.18
N SER A 33 -46.82 -16.54 13.42
CA SER A 33 -46.36 -15.23 13.92
C SER A 33 -45.08 -14.68 13.28
N LYS A 34 -44.31 -15.52 12.57
CA LYS A 34 -43.05 -15.19 11.88
C LYS A 34 -43.16 -15.34 10.36
N ALA A 35 -44.33 -15.71 9.83
CA ALA A 35 -44.58 -15.80 8.40
C ALA A 35 -44.52 -14.42 7.70
N GLY A 36 -44.78 -13.33 8.43
CA GLY A 36 -44.63 -11.95 7.95
C GLY A 36 -43.20 -11.41 7.93
N LEU A 37 -42.22 -12.14 8.49
CA LEU A 37 -40.80 -11.75 8.51
C LEU A 37 -40.10 -12.00 7.16
N GLN A 38 -40.73 -12.73 6.24
CA GLN A 38 -40.16 -13.10 4.94
C GLN A 38 -40.24 -11.98 3.88
N SER A 39 -40.55 -10.74 4.27
CA SER A 39 -40.35 -9.58 3.40
C SER A 39 -38.85 -9.41 3.14
N MET A 40 -38.44 -9.20 1.89
CA MET A 40 -37.05 -8.89 1.56
C MET A 40 -36.55 -7.78 2.48
N ILE A 41 -35.43 -8.01 3.15
CA ILE A 41 -34.73 -6.96 3.88
C ILE A 41 -34.30 -5.93 2.86
N GLU A 42 -34.79 -4.71 3.02
CA GLU A 42 -34.53 -3.59 2.12
C GLU A 42 -33.88 -2.46 2.91
N ILE A 43 -32.88 -1.82 2.32
CA ILE A 43 -32.21 -0.66 2.89
C ILE A 43 -33.25 0.45 3.14
N GLY A 44 -33.17 1.11 4.30
CA GLY A 44 -34.08 2.16 4.74
C GLY A 44 -35.43 1.65 5.28
N LYS A 45 -35.73 0.35 5.23
CA LYS A 45 -36.93 -0.22 5.85
C LYS A 45 -36.68 -0.60 7.30
N LYS A 46 -37.77 -0.75 8.06
CA LYS A 46 -37.73 -1.24 9.45
C LYS A 46 -37.69 -2.76 9.49
N CYS A 47 -36.77 -3.30 10.28
CA CYS A 47 -36.64 -4.71 10.62
C CYS A 47 -36.77 -4.87 12.14
N ASN A 48 -37.58 -5.83 12.59
CA ASN A 48 -37.71 -6.15 14.01
C ASN A 48 -36.51 -6.99 14.47
N PHE A 49 -35.44 -6.30 14.89
CA PHE A 49 -34.19 -6.95 15.30
C PHE A 49 -34.35 -7.78 16.57
N VAL A 50 -35.26 -7.44 17.48
CA VAL A 50 -35.53 -8.26 18.67
C VAL A 50 -36.05 -9.62 18.26
N SER A 51 -37.00 -9.67 17.33
CA SER A 51 -37.55 -10.94 16.82
C SER A 51 -36.51 -11.75 16.04
N LEU A 52 -35.62 -11.06 15.32
CA LEU A 52 -34.49 -11.69 14.62
C LEU A 52 -33.51 -12.33 15.59
N LEU A 53 -33.04 -11.57 16.59
CA LEU A 53 -32.01 -11.96 17.55
C LEU A 53 -32.55 -12.87 18.68
N SER A 54 -33.87 -12.98 18.86
CA SER A 54 -34.47 -13.96 19.79
C SER A 54 -34.63 -15.34 19.16
N GLY A 55 -34.21 -15.52 17.90
CA GLY A 55 -34.23 -16.82 17.22
C GLY A 55 -35.63 -17.39 17.04
N ASP A 56 -35.76 -18.71 17.14
CA ASP A 56 -37.03 -19.43 17.05
C ASP A 56 -37.88 -19.35 18.33
N GLY A 57 -37.31 -18.83 19.43
CA GLY A 57 -37.95 -18.66 20.74
C GLY A 57 -37.57 -19.69 21.80
N ARG A 58 -36.66 -20.65 21.50
CA ARG A 58 -36.22 -21.68 22.47
C ARG A 58 -35.16 -21.17 23.46
N MET A 59 -34.24 -20.32 23.01
CA MET A 59 -33.29 -19.59 23.86
C MET A 59 -33.32 -18.10 23.49
N ASN A 60 -33.79 -17.26 24.40
CA ASN A 60 -33.91 -15.80 24.18
C ASN A 60 -32.70 -15.03 24.73
N TYR A 61 -31.51 -15.62 24.65
CA TYR A 61 -30.28 -14.97 25.10
C TYR A 61 -29.16 -15.11 24.08
N LEU A 62 -28.28 -14.12 24.08
CA LEU A 62 -26.99 -14.13 23.43
C LEU A 62 -25.91 -14.23 24.51
N GLU A 63 -24.71 -14.63 24.14
CA GLU A 63 -23.56 -14.67 25.05
C GLU A 63 -22.54 -13.63 24.64
N ARG A 64 -22.07 -12.83 25.61
CA ARG A 64 -20.85 -12.06 25.42
C ARG A 64 -19.71 -13.04 25.20
N ILE A 65 -18.75 -12.69 24.35
CA ILE A 65 -17.55 -13.50 24.14
C ILE A 65 -16.74 -13.66 25.44
N SER A 66 -16.86 -12.71 26.37
CA SER A 66 -16.37 -12.84 27.76
C SER A 66 -17.08 -13.90 28.63
N GLY A 67 -18.13 -14.57 28.12
CA GLY A 67 -18.86 -15.64 28.79
C GLY A 67 -20.14 -15.22 29.53
N ARG A 68 -20.53 -13.93 29.48
CA ARG A 68 -21.75 -13.44 30.15
C ARG A 68 -22.98 -13.60 29.26
N ARG A 69 -24.02 -14.29 29.75
CA ARG A 69 -25.34 -14.34 29.10
C ARG A 69 -26.07 -13.00 29.18
N VAL A 70 -26.72 -12.63 28.08
CA VAL A 70 -27.48 -11.39 27.93
C VAL A 70 -28.80 -11.68 27.24
N GLU A 71 -29.90 -11.28 27.89
CA GLU A 71 -31.24 -11.40 27.33
C GLU A 71 -31.48 -10.35 26.25
N VAL A 72 -32.07 -10.75 25.13
CA VAL A 72 -32.32 -9.86 23.98
C VAL A 72 -33.48 -8.92 24.29
N LYS A 73 -33.18 -7.63 24.50
CA LYS A 73 -34.17 -6.57 24.80
C LYS A 73 -33.84 -5.29 24.04
N GLU A 74 -34.85 -4.52 23.64
CA GLU A 74 -34.65 -3.22 22.94
C GLU A 74 -33.72 -2.27 23.72
N LYS A 75 -33.87 -2.22 25.04
CA LYS A 75 -33.06 -1.36 25.92
C LYS A 75 -31.55 -1.61 25.79
N MET A 76 -31.15 -2.81 25.40
CA MET A 76 -29.75 -3.18 25.24
C MET A 76 -29.08 -2.47 24.06
N PHE A 77 -29.86 -2.16 23.02
CA PHE A 77 -29.37 -1.58 21.77
C PHE A 77 -29.76 -0.09 21.64
N SER A 78 -30.21 0.52 22.73
CA SER A 78 -30.65 1.93 22.71
C SER A 78 -29.51 2.86 22.31
N ASN A 79 -29.77 3.72 21.32
CA ASN A 79 -28.82 4.67 20.72
C ASN A 79 -27.58 4.03 20.08
N LYS A 80 -27.61 2.72 19.80
CA LYS A 80 -26.49 1.99 19.18
C LYS A 80 -26.89 1.42 17.83
N TYR A 81 -25.90 1.24 16.98
CA TYR A 81 -26.04 0.42 15.80
C TYR A 81 -25.82 -1.06 16.12
N ILE A 82 -26.48 -1.93 15.37
CA ILE A 82 -26.55 -3.37 15.62
C ILE A 82 -26.05 -4.08 14.36
N PRO A 83 -24.73 -4.27 14.20
CA PRO A 83 -24.20 -5.14 13.16
C PRO A 83 -24.43 -6.61 13.55
N VAL A 84 -25.24 -7.31 12.77
CA VAL A 84 -25.43 -8.77 12.85
C VAL A 84 -24.61 -9.41 11.74
N CYS A 85 -23.48 -10.01 12.12
CA CYS A 85 -22.51 -10.57 11.19
C CYS A 85 -22.58 -12.10 11.18
N CYS A 86 -23.05 -12.65 10.05
CA CYS A 86 -23.03 -14.07 9.77
C CYS A 86 -21.72 -14.47 9.12
N LEU A 87 -21.07 -15.49 9.66
CA LEU A 87 -19.76 -15.99 9.21
C LEU A 87 -19.80 -17.50 9.03
N HIS A 88 -19.27 -18.01 7.91
CA HIS A 88 -19.02 -19.44 7.73
C HIS A 88 -17.67 -19.78 8.38
N VAL A 89 -17.68 -20.70 9.34
CA VAL A 89 -16.51 -21.04 10.18
C VAL A 89 -16.12 -22.50 9.92
N PRO A 90 -14.83 -22.85 9.80
CA PRO A 90 -13.64 -22.03 10.05
C PRO A 90 -13.27 -21.12 8.88
N ILE A 91 -12.76 -19.93 9.22
CA ILE A 91 -12.06 -19.04 8.30
C ILE A 91 -10.56 -19.26 8.51
N PHE A 92 -9.84 -19.57 7.44
CA PHE A 92 -8.40 -19.85 7.49
C PHE A 92 -7.61 -18.57 7.24
N GLY A 93 -6.48 -18.40 7.94
CA GLY A 93 -5.68 -17.17 7.83
C GLY A 93 -5.10 -16.89 6.43
N GLU A 94 -4.99 -17.91 5.59
CA GLU A 94 -4.55 -17.77 4.18
C GLU A 94 -5.69 -17.34 3.24
N ASP A 95 -6.93 -17.25 3.74
CA ASP A 95 -8.11 -16.86 2.98
C ASP A 95 -8.24 -15.34 2.87
N PHE A 96 -8.73 -14.86 1.73
CA PHE A 96 -9.07 -13.44 1.55
C PHE A 96 -10.08 -12.97 2.60
N ASP A 97 -11.00 -13.86 3.01
CA ASP A 97 -11.99 -13.57 4.04
C ASP A 97 -11.37 -13.28 5.41
N ALA A 98 -10.21 -13.85 5.72
CA ALA A 98 -9.51 -13.58 6.98
C ALA A 98 -9.02 -12.13 7.05
N LEU A 99 -8.58 -11.55 5.91
CA LEU A 99 -8.16 -10.15 5.85
C LEU A 99 -9.34 -9.20 6.08
N TYR A 100 -10.50 -9.51 5.49
CA TYR A 100 -11.73 -8.73 5.71
C TYR A 100 -12.19 -8.85 7.15
N LEU A 101 -12.19 -10.07 7.68
CA LEU A 101 -12.60 -10.32 9.05
C LEU A 101 -11.71 -9.58 10.04
N GLN A 102 -10.38 -9.61 9.86
CA GLN A 102 -9.45 -8.88 10.71
C GLN A 102 -9.73 -7.38 10.66
N SER A 103 -9.92 -6.82 9.45
CA SER A 103 -10.28 -5.40 9.28
C SER A 103 -11.59 -5.03 9.98
N LEU A 104 -12.60 -5.93 9.91
CA LEU A 104 -13.89 -5.76 10.59
C LEU A 104 -13.75 -5.81 12.10
N ILE A 105 -13.01 -6.78 12.63
CA ILE A 105 -12.73 -6.93 14.07
C ILE A 105 -12.05 -5.66 14.60
N THR A 106 -10.96 -5.23 13.96
CA THR A 106 -10.21 -4.04 14.39
C THR A 106 -11.06 -2.76 14.29
N THR A 107 -11.86 -2.63 13.24
CA THR A 107 -12.80 -1.51 13.09
C THR A 107 -13.88 -1.52 14.17
N CYS A 108 -14.45 -2.69 14.48
CA CYS A 108 -15.42 -2.82 15.56
C CYS A 108 -14.82 -2.45 16.92
N SER A 109 -13.57 -2.84 17.21
CA SER A 109 -12.87 -2.41 18.42
C SER A 109 -12.79 -0.89 18.54
N GLU A 110 -12.45 -0.19 17.45
CA GLU A 110 -12.43 1.27 17.43
C GLU A 110 -13.83 1.87 17.69
N LEU A 111 -14.87 1.35 17.03
CA LEU A 111 -16.24 1.83 17.18
C LEU A 111 -16.82 1.55 18.58
N TYR A 112 -16.42 0.43 19.21
CA TYR A 112 -16.75 0.13 20.60
C TYR A 112 -16.12 1.14 21.57
N SER A 113 -14.90 1.60 21.32
CA SER A 113 -14.26 2.65 22.15
C SER A 113 -15.02 3.98 22.15
N LYS A 114 -15.84 4.21 21.11
CA LYS A 114 -16.71 5.38 20.93
C LYS A 114 -18.16 5.15 21.36
N ASP A 115 -18.49 3.96 21.90
CA ASP A 115 -19.84 3.52 22.31
C ASP A 115 -20.91 3.55 21.20
N ILE A 116 -20.51 3.36 19.93
CA ILE A 116 -21.38 3.55 18.75
C ILE A 116 -22.24 2.31 18.42
N LEU A 117 -21.73 1.10 18.68
CA LEU A 117 -22.36 -0.13 18.20
C LEU A 117 -22.43 -1.24 19.25
N GLU A 118 -23.22 -2.26 18.93
CA GLU A 118 -23.34 -3.51 19.66
C GLU A 118 -23.42 -4.70 18.69
N MET A 119 -22.27 -5.33 18.43
CA MET A 119 -22.11 -6.38 17.42
C MET A 119 -22.63 -7.73 17.90
N VAL A 120 -23.34 -8.42 16.99
CA VAL A 120 -23.77 -9.81 17.15
C VAL A 120 -23.09 -10.68 16.09
N VAL A 121 -22.33 -11.67 16.55
CA VAL A 121 -21.62 -12.65 15.73
C VAL A 121 -22.46 -13.93 15.63
N VAL A 122 -22.72 -14.35 14.39
CA VAL A 122 -23.43 -15.60 14.08
C VAL A 122 -22.46 -16.53 13.34
N ALA A 123 -21.73 -17.34 14.10
CA ALA A 123 -20.77 -18.30 13.57
C ALA A 123 -21.48 -19.59 13.09
N LYS A 124 -21.74 -19.67 11.79
CA LYS A 124 -22.27 -20.87 11.14
C LYS A 124 -21.13 -21.85 10.88
N MET A 125 -21.04 -22.85 11.77
CA MET A 125 -20.03 -23.90 11.69
C MET A 125 -20.23 -24.79 10.46
N ASN A 126 -19.13 -25.09 9.78
CA ASN A 126 -19.04 -26.11 8.76
C ASN A 126 -19.33 -27.47 9.42
N PRO A 127 -20.23 -28.30 8.85
CA PRO A 127 -20.56 -29.61 9.40
C PRO A 127 -19.36 -30.53 9.65
N LEU A 128 -18.29 -30.40 8.85
CA LEU A 128 -17.05 -31.19 8.99
C LEU A 128 -16.10 -30.66 10.07
N ALA A 129 -16.34 -29.45 10.60
CA ALA A 129 -15.51 -28.79 11.62
C ALA A 129 -16.36 -28.23 12.77
N ASN A 130 -17.54 -28.82 13.02
CA ASN A 130 -18.50 -28.34 14.02
C ASN A 130 -18.12 -28.81 15.44
N TYR A 131 -17.07 -28.22 15.99
CA TYR A 131 -16.56 -28.50 17.33
C TYR A 131 -16.52 -27.22 18.16
N GLU A 132 -16.93 -27.31 19.43
CA GLU A 132 -16.98 -26.19 20.38
C GLU A 132 -15.62 -25.48 20.49
N GLY A 133 -14.52 -26.23 20.61
CA GLY A 133 -13.18 -25.63 20.68
C GLY A 133 -12.78 -24.83 19.43
N ILE A 134 -13.27 -25.18 18.23
CA ILE A 134 -13.02 -24.37 17.02
C ILE A 134 -13.88 -23.12 17.04
N PHE A 135 -15.14 -23.25 17.47
CA PHE A 135 -16.05 -22.12 17.65
C PHE A 135 -15.50 -21.10 18.66
N ASP A 136 -15.06 -21.55 19.83
CA ASP A 136 -14.50 -20.70 20.88
C ASP A 136 -13.20 -20.03 20.42
N HIS A 137 -12.32 -20.79 19.75
CA HIS A 137 -11.10 -20.22 19.19
C HIS A 137 -11.41 -19.13 18.15
N PHE A 138 -12.37 -19.37 17.27
CA PHE A 138 -12.80 -18.38 16.29
C PHE A 138 -13.37 -17.11 16.98
N LEU A 139 -14.25 -17.28 17.97
CA LEU A 139 -14.81 -16.14 18.71
C LEU A 139 -13.77 -15.38 19.53
N SER A 140 -12.69 -16.05 19.98
CA SER A 140 -11.63 -15.41 20.75
C SER A 140 -10.88 -14.31 20.01
N GLY A 141 -10.96 -14.26 18.67
CA GLY A 141 -10.42 -13.17 17.87
C GLY A 141 -11.26 -11.88 17.89
N PHE A 142 -12.52 -11.94 18.31
CA PHE A 142 -13.39 -10.76 18.38
C PHE A 142 -13.26 -10.06 19.75
N PRO A 143 -13.64 -8.77 19.85
CA PRO A 143 -13.70 -8.08 21.13
C PRO A 143 -14.53 -8.85 22.16
N SER A 144 -14.05 -8.90 23.40
CA SER A 144 -14.71 -9.63 24.50
C SER A 144 -16.12 -9.12 24.83
N TRP A 145 -16.45 -7.91 24.36
CA TRP A 145 -17.76 -7.28 24.46
C TRP A 145 -18.72 -7.70 23.35
N CYS A 146 -18.27 -8.26 22.22
CA CYS A 146 -19.19 -8.73 21.19
C CYS A 146 -20.15 -9.79 21.74
N LEU A 147 -21.33 -9.86 21.14
CA LEU A 147 -22.30 -10.91 21.40
C LEU A 147 -22.13 -12.02 20.38
N ALA A 148 -22.44 -13.24 20.78
CA ALA A 148 -22.52 -14.38 19.91
C ALA A 148 -23.79 -15.17 20.19
N VAL A 149 -24.32 -15.82 19.16
CA VAL A 149 -25.31 -16.89 19.36
C VAL A 149 -24.56 -18.11 19.90
N PRO A 150 -24.93 -18.66 21.08
CA PRO A 150 -24.20 -19.73 21.75
C PRO A 150 -23.97 -20.96 20.88
N PHE A 151 -22.90 -21.73 21.12
CA PHE A 151 -22.53 -22.90 20.32
C PHE A 151 -23.62 -23.97 20.27
N GLU A 152 -24.30 -24.22 21.39
CA GLU A 152 -25.31 -25.25 21.54
C GLU A 152 -26.58 -24.95 20.74
N ASP A 153 -26.86 -23.68 20.46
CA ASP A 153 -28.06 -23.24 19.76
C ASP A 153 -27.86 -23.10 18.25
N SER A 154 -27.58 -24.24 17.61
CA SER A 154 -27.42 -24.31 16.15
C SER A 154 -28.69 -23.91 15.38
N GLN A 155 -29.89 -24.15 15.94
CA GLN A 155 -31.16 -23.80 15.31
C GLN A 155 -31.37 -22.29 15.25
N HIS A 156 -31.00 -21.57 16.31
CA HIS A 156 -30.99 -20.11 16.32
C HIS A 156 -30.02 -19.54 15.29
N ARG A 157 -28.79 -20.09 15.20
CA ARG A 157 -27.84 -19.68 14.15
C ARG A 157 -28.41 -19.90 12.74
N ASP A 158 -29.03 -21.05 12.50
CA ASP A 158 -29.64 -21.38 11.21
C ASP A 158 -30.84 -20.49 10.88
N PHE A 159 -31.64 -20.12 11.88
CA PHE A 159 -32.74 -19.18 11.72
C PHE A 159 -32.24 -17.81 11.24
N ILE A 160 -31.26 -17.23 11.92
CA ILE A 160 -30.71 -15.91 11.53
C ILE A 160 -30.06 -15.99 10.15
N CYS A 161 -29.22 -16.99 9.90
CA CYS A 161 -28.56 -17.15 8.60
C CYS A 161 -29.58 -17.28 7.45
N ARG A 162 -30.66 -18.05 7.64
CA ARG A 162 -31.72 -18.18 6.63
C ARG A 162 -32.47 -16.86 6.44
N TYR A 163 -32.80 -16.17 7.54
CA TYR A 163 -33.49 -14.89 7.49
C TYR A 163 -32.69 -13.84 6.72
N LEU A 164 -31.37 -13.82 6.89
CA LEU A 164 -30.48 -12.91 6.17
C LEU A 164 -30.12 -13.36 4.76
N ASP A 165 -30.67 -14.47 4.25
CA ASP A 165 -30.29 -15.08 2.98
C ASP A 165 -28.76 -15.29 2.86
N PHE A 166 -28.17 -15.87 3.91
CA PHE A 166 -26.76 -16.20 3.97
C PHE A 166 -26.54 -17.60 3.39
N ARG A 167 -26.36 -17.72 2.06
CA ARG A 167 -26.21 -19.04 1.39
C ARG A 167 -24.94 -19.17 0.54
N ASN A 168 -24.62 -18.14 -0.24
CA ASN A 168 -23.55 -18.17 -1.24
C ASN A 168 -22.42 -17.18 -0.94
N CYS A 169 -22.18 -16.87 0.33
CA CYS A 169 -21.05 -16.05 0.77
C CYS A 169 -20.58 -16.53 2.15
N SER A 170 -19.32 -16.25 2.46
CA SER A 170 -18.64 -16.60 3.71
C SER A 170 -18.84 -15.58 4.82
N ILE A 171 -19.09 -14.31 4.45
CA ILE A 171 -19.36 -13.21 5.37
C ILE A 171 -20.57 -12.42 4.85
N LYS A 172 -21.52 -12.12 5.75
CA LYS A 172 -22.65 -11.21 5.48
C LYS A 172 -22.96 -10.38 6.72
N CYS A 173 -23.17 -9.09 6.53
CA CYS A 173 -23.51 -8.15 7.61
C CYS A 173 -24.89 -7.55 7.36
N LEU A 174 -25.75 -7.61 8.37
CA LEU A 174 -26.92 -6.76 8.48
C LEU A 174 -26.61 -5.65 9.49
N LEU A 175 -26.57 -4.39 9.06
CA LEU A 175 -26.42 -3.25 9.94
C LEU A 175 -27.76 -2.55 10.15
N LEU A 176 -28.12 -2.40 11.42
CA LEU A 176 -29.35 -1.73 11.85
C LEU A 176 -29.01 -0.58 12.81
N ASN A 177 -29.90 0.40 12.94
CA ASN A 177 -29.86 1.34 14.06
C ASN A 177 -30.84 0.94 15.19
N ALA A 178 -30.90 1.73 16.27
CA ALA A 178 -31.74 1.48 17.43
C ALA A 178 -33.25 1.43 17.10
N GLU A 179 -33.70 2.12 16.04
CA GLU A 179 -35.10 2.10 15.58
C GLU A 179 -35.41 0.89 14.67
N GLY A 180 -34.41 0.06 14.38
CA GLY A 180 -34.50 -1.08 13.48
C GLY A 180 -34.44 -0.72 11.99
N THR A 181 -34.02 0.49 11.63
CA THR A 181 -33.82 0.90 10.23
C THR A 181 -32.58 0.19 9.68
N VAL A 182 -32.71 -0.42 8.50
CA VAL A 182 -31.63 -1.15 7.82
C VAL A 182 -30.71 -0.16 7.08
N PHE A 183 -29.41 -0.24 7.33
CA PHE A 183 -28.37 0.54 6.64
C PHE A 183 -27.53 -0.29 5.67
N LEU A 184 -27.26 -1.55 6.02
CA LEU A 184 -26.47 -2.47 5.21
C LEU A 184 -27.10 -3.86 5.27
N HIS A 185 -27.18 -4.58 4.14
CA HIS A 185 -27.56 -5.99 4.11
C HIS A 185 -26.75 -6.77 3.07
N GLU A 186 -25.43 -6.71 3.20
CA GLU A 186 -24.50 -7.31 2.25
C GLU A 186 -23.13 -7.57 2.90
N HIS A 187 -22.14 -7.91 2.08
CA HIS A 187 -20.76 -8.01 2.53
C HIS A 187 -20.22 -6.59 2.85
N PRO A 188 -19.65 -6.34 4.04
CA PRO A 188 -19.12 -5.02 4.43
C PRO A 188 -17.76 -4.72 3.76
N SER A 189 -17.73 -4.69 2.42
CA SER A 189 -16.50 -4.63 1.62
C SER A 189 -15.67 -3.36 1.87
N VAL A 190 -16.34 -2.23 2.13
CA VAL A 190 -15.70 -0.92 2.35
C VAL A 190 -14.83 -0.87 3.60
N VAL A 191 -15.07 -1.75 4.58
CA VAL A 191 -14.33 -1.79 5.86
C VAL A 191 -12.85 -2.05 5.63
N ARG A 192 -12.49 -2.89 4.65
CA ARG A 192 -11.09 -3.21 4.38
C ARG A 192 -10.27 -2.00 3.90
N GLN A 193 -10.92 -1.06 3.22
CA GLN A 193 -10.25 0.09 2.63
C GLN A 193 -10.31 1.34 3.52
N TYR A 194 -11.39 1.50 4.29
CA TYR A 194 -11.65 2.73 5.06
C TYR A 194 -11.78 2.53 6.57
N GLY A 195 -11.86 1.28 7.05
CA GLY A 195 -12.01 0.98 8.46
C GLY A 195 -13.25 1.64 9.07
N ALA A 196 -13.06 2.30 10.22
CA ALA A 196 -14.15 2.94 10.97
C ALA A 196 -14.69 4.21 10.31
N GLU A 197 -13.92 4.88 9.44
CA GLU A 197 -14.35 6.11 8.76
C GLU A 197 -15.50 5.83 7.78
N ALA A 198 -15.58 4.62 7.23
CA ALA A 198 -16.68 4.23 6.36
C ALA A 198 -17.98 3.93 7.08
N PHE A 199 -18.03 3.96 8.41
CA PHE A 199 -19.26 3.68 9.17
C PHE A 199 -20.39 4.65 8.75
N PRO A 200 -21.60 4.18 8.35
CA PRO A 200 -22.21 2.86 8.58
C PRO A 200 -21.96 1.77 7.51
N PHE A 201 -20.78 1.77 6.90
CA PHE A 201 -20.27 0.82 5.93
C PHE A 201 -21.03 0.79 4.59
N THR A 202 -21.61 1.92 4.21
CA THR A 202 -22.34 2.10 2.95
C THR A 202 -21.45 2.68 1.86
N GLN A 203 -21.64 2.27 0.60
CA GLN A 203 -20.85 2.85 -0.51
C GLN A 203 -21.12 4.36 -0.71
N ASP A 204 -22.25 4.87 -0.23
CA ASP A 204 -22.62 6.28 -0.35
C ASP A 204 -21.66 7.23 0.40
N CYS A 205 -20.89 6.73 1.39
CA CYS A 205 -19.90 7.51 2.13
C CYS A 205 -18.57 7.65 1.38
N LEU A 206 -18.31 6.83 0.35
CA LEU A 206 -17.01 6.75 -0.32
C LEU A 206 -16.57 8.07 -0.98
N PRO A 207 -17.44 8.82 -1.69
CA PRO A 207 -17.01 10.07 -2.32
C PRO A 207 -16.46 11.09 -1.33
N GLU A 208 -17.07 11.20 -0.14
CA GLU A 208 -16.63 12.12 0.93
C GLU A 208 -15.31 11.67 1.58
N LEU A 209 -15.06 10.35 1.62
CA LEU A 209 -13.85 9.78 2.18
C LEU A 209 -12.67 9.81 1.20
N ASP A 210 -12.95 9.77 -0.10
CA ASP A 210 -11.94 9.87 -1.16
C ASP A 210 -11.55 11.33 -1.46
N GLU A 211 -12.47 12.28 -1.27
CA GLU A 211 -12.20 13.72 -1.47
C GLU A 211 -10.93 14.24 -0.75
N PRO A 212 -10.67 13.93 0.54
CA PRO A 212 -9.44 14.39 1.19
C PRO A 212 -8.17 13.73 0.64
N ASP A 213 -8.29 12.54 0.05
CA ASP A 213 -7.19 11.77 -0.52
C ASP A 213 -6.89 12.17 -1.98
N ILE A 214 -7.86 12.77 -2.70
CA ILE A 214 -7.75 13.24 -4.10
C ILE A 214 -7.94 14.77 -4.16
N PRO A 215 -6.96 15.59 -4.60
CA PRO A 215 -5.69 15.26 -5.26
C PRO A 215 -4.57 14.85 -4.30
N PHE A 216 -3.97 13.68 -4.57
CA PHE A 216 -2.89 13.10 -3.76
C PHE A 216 -1.80 14.10 -3.42
N TRP A 217 -1.50 14.24 -2.12
CA TRP A 217 -0.40 15.04 -1.58
C TRP A 217 -0.48 16.55 -1.83
N LYS A 218 -1.62 17.05 -2.35
CA LYS A 218 -1.80 18.47 -2.71
C LYS A 218 -2.75 19.23 -1.77
N THR A 219 -3.47 18.51 -0.90
CA THR A 219 -4.43 19.11 0.04
C THR A 219 -3.77 19.30 1.41
N SER A 220 -4.25 20.24 2.24
CA SER A 220 -3.74 20.39 3.62
C SER A 220 -3.82 19.09 4.44
N SER A 221 -4.79 18.23 4.11
CA SER A 221 -5.01 16.93 4.72
C SER A 221 -3.98 15.87 4.31
N THR A 222 -3.24 16.08 3.22
CA THR A 222 -2.24 15.13 2.68
C THR A 222 -0.85 15.74 2.53
N SER A 223 -0.73 17.07 2.57
CA SER A 223 0.52 17.80 2.41
C SER A 223 1.17 18.19 3.74
N THR A 224 0.52 17.93 4.87
CA THR A 224 1.03 18.28 6.21
C THR A 224 1.12 17.05 7.11
N LEU A 225 2.11 17.04 8.03
CA LEU A 225 2.31 15.89 8.93
C LEU A 225 1.08 15.66 9.84
N GLY A 226 0.50 16.73 10.40
CA GLY A 226 -0.70 16.65 11.23
C GLY A 226 -1.94 16.22 10.45
N GLY A 227 -2.09 16.69 9.20
CA GLY A 227 -3.18 16.28 8.32
C GLY A 227 -3.13 14.80 7.96
N LEU A 228 -1.93 14.26 7.67
CA LEU A 228 -1.72 12.85 7.37
C LEU A 228 -2.01 11.93 8.58
N LEU A 229 -1.54 12.33 9.76
CA LEU A 229 -1.74 11.59 11.01
C LEU A 229 -3.10 11.84 11.67
N GLN A 230 -3.92 12.73 11.10
CA GLN A 230 -5.20 13.19 11.67
C GLN A 230 -5.08 13.64 13.13
N CYS A 231 -4.04 14.39 13.44
CA CYS A 231 -3.74 14.81 14.81
C CYS A 231 -3.34 16.29 14.88
N GLU A 232 -3.50 16.86 16.08
CA GLU A 232 -3.08 18.23 16.35
C GLU A 232 -1.56 18.36 16.44
N SER A 233 -1.05 19.57 16.22
CA SER A 233 0.39 19.86 16.33
C SER A 233 0.95 19.62 17.74
N SER A 234 0.08 19.62 18.76
CA SER A 234 0.38 19.35 20.17
C SER A 234 0.46 17.86 20.51
N PHE A 235 0.10 16.96 19.57
CA PHE A 235 0.07 15.53 19.80
C PHE A 235 1.48 15.00 20.10
N VAL A 236 1.60 14.18 21.15
CA VAL A 236 2.87 13.68 21.69
C VAL A 236 3.16 12.28 21.13
N LEU A 237 4.37 12.11 20.60
CA LEU A 237 4.94 10.84 20.16
C LEU A 237 5.94 10.33 21.20
N GLY A 238 5.88 9.03 21.49
CA GLY A 238 6.89 8.31 22.27
C GLY A 238 7.85 7.55 21.36
N LYS A 239 9.00 7.14 21.88
CA LYS A 239 9.91 6.25 21.15
C LYS A 239 9.54 4.77 21.28
N THR A 240 9.81 4.00 20.23
CA THR A 240 9.59 2.54 20.19
C THR A 240 10.42 1.77 21.20
N ASN A 241 11.67 2.20 21.40
CA ASN A 241 12.64 1.60 22.32
C ASN A 241 13.26 2.72 23.19
N PRO A 242 12.60 3.11 24.30
CA PRO A 242 13.13 4.15 25.18
C PRO A 242 14.38 3.63 25.92
N ASN A 243 15.41 4.47 26.04
CA ASN A 243 16.62 4.10 26.79
C ASN A 243 16.29 3.97 28.28
N PRO A 244 16.42 2.78 28.89
CA PRO A 244 16.04 2.55 30.29
C PRO A 244 16.90 3.36 31.29
N SER A 245 18.04 3.88 30.85
CA SER A 245 18.94 4.73 31.64
C SER A 245 18.52 6.20 31.75
N SER A 246 17.50 6.65 31.01
CA SER A 246 17.09 8.07 30.96
C SER A 246 16.03 8.47 31.99
N GLY A 247 15.36 7.52 32.66
CA GLY A 247 14.39 7.77 33.75
C GLY A 247 13.08 8.45 33.32
N GLU A 248 13.08 9.23 32.24
CA GLU A 248 11.91 9.84 31.59
C GLU A 248 11.70 9.24 30.21
N SER A 249 10.44 8.99 29.84
CA SER A 249 10.09 8.58 28.47
C SER A 249 10.42 9.72 27.51
N GLU A 250 11.45 9.54 26.67
CA GLU A 250 11.74 10.47 25.56
C GLU A 250 10.47 10.65 24.72
N THR A 251 10.00 11.89 24.67
CA THR A 251 8.79 12.28 23.94
C THR A 251 9.06 13.50 23.08
N THR A 252 8.30 13.64 22.00
CA THR A 252 8.30 14.84 21.16
C THR A 252 6.88 15.18 20.71
N CYS A 253 6.61 16.42 20.34
CA CYS A 253 5.32 16.81 19.74
C CYS A 253 5.46 16.99 18.22
N ILE A 254 4.36 16.85 17.49
CA ILE A 254 4.33 17.10 16.03
C ILE A 254 4.91 18.48 15.67
N SER A 255 4.62 19.52 16.46
CA SER A 255 5.18 20.86 16.25
C SER A 255 6.70 20.94 16.39
N GLN A 256 7.34 20.05 17.15
CA GLN A 256 8.79 20.03 17.33
C GLN A 256 9.51 19.34 16.16
N LEU A 257 8.76 18.61 15.33
CA LEU A 257 9.24 18.06 14.06
C LEU A 257 9.15 19.08 12.93
N GLN A 258 8.39 20.17 13.11
CA GLN A 258 8.35 21.28 12.17
C GLN A 258 9.75 21.90 12.05
N GLY A 259 10.18 22.16 10.82
CA GLY A 259 11.53 22.61 10.47
C GLY A 259 12.55 21.49 10.17
N LYS A 260 12.19 20.22 10.37
CA LYS A 260 13.04 19.06 10.02
C LYS A 260 12.53 18.33 8.79
N VAL A 261 13.39 17.55 8.14
CA VAL A 261 12.95 16.53 7.18
C VAL A 261 12.42 15.35 7.98
N VAL A 262 11.15 14.97 7.76
CA VAL A 262 10.52 13.85 8.46
C VAL A 262 10.29 12.71 7.48
N GLY A 263 10.87 11.56 7.78
CA GLY A 263 10.57 10.30 7.11
C GLY A 263 9.41 9.61 7.82
N LEU A 264 8.23 9.63 7.24
CA LEU A 264 7.06 8.91 7.73
C LEU A 264 7.11 7.47 7.18
N TYR A 265 7.54 6.55 8.03
CA TYR A 265 7.76 5.16 7.69
C TYR A 265 6.51 4.33 7.98
N LEU A 266 5.86 3.87 6.90
CA LEU A 266 4.71 3.00 6.95
C LEU A 266 5.22 1.54 6.96
N CYS A 267 5.15 0.92 8.13
CA CYS A 267 5.69 -0.41 8.37
C CYS A 267 4.64 -1.48 8.07
N TRP A 268 4.88 -2.25 7.02
CA TRP A 268 4.02 -3.34 6.57
C TRP A 268 4.62 -4.70 6.94
N GLU A 269 5.87 -4.96 6.56
CA GLU A 269 6.61 -6.18 6.90
C GLU A 269 7.87 -5.90 7.73
N GLY A 270 8.35 -4.65 7.74
CA GLY A 270 9.55 -4.26 8.46
C GLY A 270 10.86 -4.59 7.73
N ASN A 271 10.79 -5.08 6.48
CA ASN A 271 11.96 -5.46 5.68
C ASN A 271 12.90 -4.28 5.40
N PHE A 272 12.38 -3.04 5.38
CA PHE A 272 13.16 -1.83 5.14
C PHE A 272 13.81 -1.26 6.41
N ILE A 273 13.44 -1.73 7.61
CA ILE A 273 13.91 -1.18 8.90
C ILE A 273 15.44 -1.08 8.95
N GLY A 274 16.15 -2.15 8.60
CA GLY A 274 17.61 -2.18 8.66
C GLY A 274 18.27 -1.13 7.75
N LYS A 275 17.87 -1.10 6.47
CA LYS A 275 18.40 -0.13 5.50
C LYS A 275 18.06 1.31 5.90
N LEU A 276 16.86 1.54 6.40
CA LEU A 276 16.42 2.86 6.86
C LEU A 276 17.20 3.31 8.09
N HIS A 277 17.46 2.40 9.03
CA HIS A 277 18.27 2.68 10.21
C HIS A 277 19.71 3.05 9.84
N ASP A 278 20.30 2.36 8.87
CA ASP A 278 21.63 2.71 8.37
C ASP A 278 21.66 4.13 7.81
N VAL A 279 20.70 4.50 6.94
CA VAL A 279 20.61 5.85 6.37
C VAL A 279 20.41 6.89 7.48
N TYR A 280 19.52 6.60 8.43
CA TYR A 280 19.27 7.47 9.58
C TYR A 280 20.54 7.74 10.40
N LYS A 281 21.32 6.70 10.70
CA LYS A 281 22.60 6.84 11.41
C LYS A 281 23.58 7.74 10.65
N HIS A 282 23.75 7.51 9.35
CA HIS A 282 24.61 8.36 8.51
C HIS A 282 24.12 9.81 8.46
N CYS A 283 22.80 10.05 8.49
CA CYS A 283 22.26 11.41 8.57
C CYS A 283 22.65 12.09 9.88
N LYS A 284 22.56 11.38 11.00
CA LYS A 284 22.98 11.90 12.31
C LYS A 284 24.48 12.17 12.37
N GLU A 285 25.31 11.31 11.78
CA GLU A 285 26.77 11.52 11.66
C GLU A 285 27.13 12.76 10.83
N LYS A 286 26.34 13.07 9.79
CA LYS A 286 26.47 14.28 8.97
C LYS A 286 25.76 15.52 9.56
N SER A 287 25.20 15.42 10.77
CA SER A 287 24.42 16.48 11.42
C SER A 287 23.25 16.99 10.57
N LEU A 288 22.59 16.09 9.82
CA LEU A 288 21.40 16.41 9.05
C LEU A 288 20.15 16.34 9.94
N GLU A 289 19.26 17.33 9.81
CA GLU A 289 17.98 17.43 10.53
C GLU A 289 16.94 16.46 9.95
N PHE A 290 17.21 15.15 10.09
CA PHE A 290 16.33 14.07 9.67
C PHE A 290 15.77 13.31 10.88
N GLU A 291 14.45 13.15 10.94
CA GLU A 291 13.73 12.38 11.97
C GLU A 291 12.80 11.35 11.30
N ILE A 292 12.54 10.24 11.99
CA ILE A 292 11.63 9.19 11.51
C ILE A 292 10.43 9.09 12.42
N VAL A 293 9.23 9.06 11.82
CA VAL A 293 7.96 8.73 12.48
C VAL A 293 7.48 7.39 11.93
N LEU A 294 7.38 6.39 12.79
CA LEU A 294 6.88 5.05 12.48
C LEU A 294 5.36 5.00 12.62
N VAL A 295 4.70 4.40 11.63
CA VAL A 295 3.28 4.05 11.64
C VAL A 295 3.14 2.56 11.28
N TYR A 296 2.40 1.79 12.07
CA TYR A 296 2.13 0.39 11.80
C TYR A 296 0.95 0.22 10.82
N ILE A 297 1.10 -0.66 9.83
CA ILE A 297 0.05 -1.01 8.85
C ILE A 297 -0.23 -2.52 8.92
N PRO A 298 -0.99 -2.99 9.94
CA PRO A 298 -1.21 -4.41 10.22
C PRO A 298 -2.32 -5.00 9.33
N PHE A 299 -2.28 -4.78 8.02
CA PHE A 299 -3.35 -5.21 7.10
C PHE A 299 -2.87 -6.04 5.91
N GLY A 300 -1.62 -6.50 5.95
CA GLY A 300 -1.02 -7.39 4.96
C GLY A 300 -1.25 -8.86 5.21
N ASP A 301 -1.53 -9.22 6.45
CA ASP A 301 -1.94 -10.53 6.87
C ASP A 301 -3.17 -10.41 7.80
N CYS A 302 -3.66 -11.54 8.30
CA CYS A 302 -4.78 -11.58 9.24
C CYS A 302 -4.28 -11.63 10.70
N LEU A 303 -3.05 -11.18 10.99
CA LEU A 303 -2.58 -11.13 12.37
C LEU A 303 -3.31 -10.03 13.13
N ASP A 304 -3.54 -10.29 14.41
CA ASP A 304 -4.01 -9.26 15.33
C ASP A 304 -3.01 -8.08 15.38
N PRO A 305 -3.48 -6.82 15.32
CA PRO A 305 -2.61 -5.64 15.40
C PRO A 305 -1.64 -5.63 16.58
N GLU A 306 -2.01 -6.14 17.76
CA GLU A 306 -1.10 -6.18 18.91
C GLU A 306 0.05 -7.16 18.68
N LEU A 307 -0.24 -8.33 18.11
CA LEU A 307 0.78 -9.31 17.73
C LEU A 307 1.69 -8.78 16.62
N PHE A 308 1.11 -8.09 15.64
CA PHE A 308 1.86 -7.41 14.59
C PHE A 308 2.82 -6.38 15.19
N ILE A 309 2.33 -5.51 16.06
CA ILE A 309 3.13 -4.47 16.73
C ILE A 309 4.24 -5.12 17.55
N ALA A 310 3.95 -6.19 18.30
CA ALA A 310 4.95 -6.91 19.08
C ALA A 310 6.06 -7.51 18.19
N LYS A 311 5.68 -8.12 17.06
CA LYS A 311 6.63 -8.63 16.05
C LYS A 311 7.52 -7.51 15.51
N MET A 312 6.94 -6.38 15.11
CA MET A 312 7.70 -5.25 14.56
C MET A 312 8.61 -4.59 15.61
N ASN A 313 8.16 -4.49 16.86
CA ASN A 313 8.99 -3.98 17.96
C ASN A 313 10.19 -4.89 18.24
N SER A 314 10.04 -6.21 18.11
CA SER A 314 11.15 -7.14 18.20
C SER A 314 12.20 -6.90 17.10
N LEU A 315 11.77 -6.63 15.86
CA LEU A 315 12.67 -6.27 14.75
C LEU A 315 13.40 -4.96 15.00
N LEU A 316 12.69 -3.92 15.45
CA LEU A 316 13.26 -2.62 15.78
C LEU A 316 14.32 -2.71 16.88
N LEU A 317 14.05 -3.53 17.91
CA LEU A 317 15.00 -3.80 18.99
C LEU A 317 16.26 -4.50 18.45
N GLY A 318 16.10 -5.49 17.56
CA GLY A 318 17.21 -6.18 16.92
C GLY A 318 18.11 -5.25 16.09
N CYS A 319 17.55 -4.21 15.49
CA CYS A 319 18.29 -3.19 14.75
C CYS A 319 18.78 -2.02 15.63
N ASN A 320 18.51 -2.03 16.94
CA ASN A 320 18.76 -0.90 17.85
C ASN A 320 18.14 0.42 17.34
N ALA A 321 17.01 0.32 16.62
CA ALA A 321 16.29 1.45 16.09
C ALA A 321 15.38 2.04 17.18
N SER A 322 15.52 3.34 17.41
CA SER A 322 14.71 4.11 18.36
C SER A 322 14.16 5.34 17.63
N TRP A 323 12.96 5.20 17.09
CA TRP A 323 12.27 6.21 16.28
C TRP A 323 11.01 6.70 17.01
N TRP A 324 10.50 7.85 16.59
CA TRP A 324 9.21 8.33 17.06
C TRP A 324 8.12 7.41 16.53
N CYS A 325 7.18 7.02 17.39
CA CYS A 325 6.11 6.12 17.03
C CYS A 325 4.78 6.85 17.14
N PHE A 326 3.99 6.79 16.08
CA PHE A 326 2.58 7.10 16.19
C PHE A 326 1.87 5.89 16.81
N PRO A 327 1.08 6.06 17.88
CA PRO A 327 0.29 4.97 18.43
C PRO A 327 -0.61 4.34 17.36
N PHE A 328 -0.85 3.03 17.45
CA PHE A 328 -1.71 2.38 16.48
C PHE A 328 -3.10 3.02 16.48
N ASN A 329 -3.53 3.43 15.29
CA ASN A 329 -4.84 4.01 15.04
C ASN A 329 -5.35 3.42 13.73
N ASN A 330 -6.44 2.66 13.84
CA ASN A 330 -7.00 1.90 12.73
C ASN A 330 -7.42 2.80 11.54
N SER A 331 -8.12 3.90 11.80
CA SER A 331 -8.52 4.88 10.78
C SER A 331 -7.31 5.49 10.05
N VAL A 332 -6.30 5.92 10.81
CA VAL A 332 -5.06 6.49 10.24
C VAL A 332 -4.29 5.45 9.41
N SER A 333 -4.17 4.21 9.90
CA SER A 333 -3.50 3.14 9.16
C SER A 333 -4.24 2.79 7.85
N HIS A 334 -5.58 2.74 7.85
CA HIS A 334 -6.37 2.52 6.64
C HIS A 334 -6.19 3.66 5.64
N ARG A 335 -6.15 4.90 6.13
CA ARG A 335 -5.89 6.07 5.29
C ARG A 335 -4.52 6.02 4.64
N PHE A 336 -3.47 5.68 5.38
CA PHE A 336 -2.15 5.49 4.80
C PHE A 336 -2.10 4.35 3.78
N ARG A 337 -2.81 3.25 4.02
CA ARG A 337 -2.93 2.16 3.04
C ARG A 337 -3.50 2.67 1.70
N ARG A 338 -4.52 3.53 1.72
CA ARG A 338 -5.07 4.16 0.51
C ARG A 338 -4.07 5.10 -0.15
N LEU A 339 -3.47 6.01 0.62
CA LEU A 339 -2.51 7.01 0.12
C LEU A 339 -1.22 6.38 -0.43
N ALA A 340 -0.81 5.23 0.12
CA ALA A 340 0.34 4.47 -0.32
C ALA A 340 0.04 3.46 -1.45
N PHE A 341 -1.06 3.65 -2.19
CA PHE A 341 -1.42 2.87 -3.38
C PHE A 341 -1.66 1.37 -3.13
N ASP A 342 -2.12 1.03 -1.92
CA ASP A 342 -2.46 -0.35 -1.52
C ASP A 342 -1.32 -1.36 -1.75
N CYS A 343 -0.08 -0.86 -1.70
CA CYS A 343 1.11 -1.67 -1.93
C CYS A 343 1.35 -2.62 -0.75
N GLY A 344 1.60 -3.88 -1.06
CA GLY A 344 1.90 -4.91 -0.06
C GLY A 344 3.34 -4.85 0.46
N GLU A 345 3.90 -3.64 0.64
CA GLU A 345 5.28 -3.46 1.07
C GLU A 345 5.47 -2.20 1.91
N ASP A 346 6.61 -2.13 2.63
CA ASP A 346 6.98 -0.97 3.42
C ASP A 346 7.08 0.31 2.57
N ARG A 347 6.62 1.44 3.09
CA ARG A 347 6.74 2.75 2.42
C ARG A 347 7.41 3.78 3.29
N LEU A 348 8.02 4.77 2.65
CA LEU A 348 8.61 5.91 3.31
C LEU A 348 8.19 7.18 2.59
N ILE A 349 7.32 7.95 3.22
CA ILE A 349 6.88 9.26 2.74
C ILE A 349 7.80 10.31 3.36
N ILE A 350 8.34 11.20 2.54
CA ILE A 350 9.24 12.26 2.98
C ILE A 350 8.49 13.57 3.04
N MET A 351 8.48 14.16 4.22
CA MET A 351 7.95 15.49 4.48
C MET A 351 9.13 16.47 4.61
N GLY A 352 9.12 17.53 3.81
CA GLY A 352 10.10 18.60 3.92
C GLY A 352 9.90 19.45 5.19
N PRO A 353 10.92 20.22 5.61
CA PRO A 353 10.80 21.22 6.66
C PRO A 353 9.59 22.12 6.48
N ASN A 354 8.77 22.25 7.53
CA ASN A 354 7.56 23.07 7.52
C ASN A 354 6.57 22.68 6.41
N ASP A 355 6.46 21.38 6.11
CA ASP A 355 5.51 20.83 5.13
C ASP A 355 5.70 21.41 3.71
N GLN A 356 6.90 21.89 3.38
CA GLN A 356 7.18 22.57 2.11
C GLN A 356 7.03 21.66 0.86
N TYR A 357 7.16 20.35 1.04
CA TYR A 357 6.94 19.34 0.01
C TYR A 357 6.58 18.00 0.66
N VAL A 358 5.95 17.13 -0.12
CA VAL A 358 5.74 15.71 0.22
C VAL A 358 6.21 14.85 -0.95
N ASP A 359 7.06 13.86 -0.67
CA ASP A 359 7.48 12.87 -1.66
C ASP A 359 7.17 11.45 -1.14
N PRO A 360 6.21 10.72 -1.73
CA PRO A 360 5.79 9.41 -1.22
C PRO A 360 6.78 8.28 -1.51
N PHE A 361 7.84 8.53 -2.28
CA PHE A 361 8.79 7.51 -2.73
C PHE A 361 10.19 7.64 -2.10
N GLY A 362 10.23 8.05 -0.84
CA GLY A 362 11.48 8.18 -0.09
C GLY A 362 12.27 6.88 0.00
N ARG A 363 11.59 5.73 0.04
CA ARG A 363 12.23 4.41 0.13
C ARG A 363 13.07 4.14 -1.13
N GLU A 364 12.47 4.32 -2.29
CA GLU A 364 13.07 4.12 -3.60
C GLU A 364 14.24 5.10 -3.82
N VAL A 365 14.06 6.36 -3.44
CA VAL A 365 15.12 7.38 -3.47
C VAL A 365 16.32 6.95 -2.61
N MET A 366 16.07 6.49 -1.38
CA MET A 366 17.10 6.02 -0.47
C MET A 366 17.79 4.74 -0.94
N GLU A 367 17.11 3.84 -1.64
CA GLU A 367 17.72 2.61 -2.14
C GLU A 367 18.79 2.87 -3.20
N ILE A 368 18.64 3.93 -4.01
CA ILE A 368 19.58 4.29 -5.07
C ILE A 368 20.84 4.96 -4.51
N TYR A 369 20.69 6.02 -3.69
CA TYR A 369 21.81 6.88 -3.27
C TYR A 369 22.02 7.00 -1.77
N ARG A 370 21.26 6.25 -0.95
CA ARG A 370 21.40 6.25 0.52
C ARG A 370 21.35 7.69 1.08
N CYS A 371 22.18 7.99 2.07
CA CYS A 371 22.27 9.32 2.70
C CYS A 371 22.65 10.45 1.73
N ASP A 372 23.27 10.16 0.57
CA ASP A 372 23.66 11.18 -0.40
C ASP A 372 22.48 11.69 -1.25
N SER A 373 21.27 11.15 -1.03
CA SER A 373 20.04 11.68 -1.64
C SER A 373 19.28 12.65 -0.74
N TYR A 374 19.79 13.02 0.45
CA TYR A 374 19.14 13.99 1.31
C TYR A 374 18.84 15.30 0.54
N PRO A 375 17.60 15.85 0.61
CA PRO A 375 16.54 15.51 1.57
C PRO A 375 15.51 14.49 1.07
N PHE A 376 15.96 13.48 0.32
CA PHE A 376 15.25 12.25 -0.07
C PHE A 376 14.06 12.44 -1.02
N THR A 377 14.14 13.41 -1.92
CA THR A 377 13.11 13.63 -2.94
C THR A 377 13.55 13.06 -4.28
N ARG A 378 12.56 12.69 -5.11
CA ARG A 378 12.81 12.30 -6.50
C ARG A 378 13.40 13.45 -7.32
N GLU A 379 13.10 14.71 -6.97
CA GLU A 379 13.68 15.88 -7.63
C GLU A 379 15.20 15.88 -7.55
N VAL A 380 15.76 15.55 -6.38
CA VAL A 380 17.21 15.45 -6.18
C VAL A 380 17.81 14.35 -7.05
N LEU A 381 17.09 13.24 -7.29
CA LEU A 381 17.53 12.21 -8.22
C LEU A 381 17.63 12.76 -9.65
N VAL A 382 16.57 13.44 -10.10
CA VAL A 382 16.48 14.02 -11.44
C VAL A 382 17.61 15.03 -11.65
N GLU A 383 17.78 15.97 -10.73
CA GLU A 383 18.84 16.98 -10.82
C GLU A 383 20.24 16.36 -10.86
N ARG A 384 20.46 15.29 -10.08
CA ARG A 384 21.75 14.60 -10.05
C ARG A 384 22.06 13.90 -11.36
N GLU A 385 21.10 13.17 -11.92
CA GLU A 385 21.26 12.52 -13.23
C GLU A 385 21.49 13.56 -14.34
N ILE A 386 20.73 14.65 -14.34
CA ILE A 386 20.93 15.75 -15.29
C ILE A 386 22.35 16.33 -15.15
N ASN A 387 22.82 16.57 -13.92
CA ASN A 387 24.15 17.13 -13.67
C ASN A 387 25.28 16.16 -14.05
N LYS A 388 25.06 14.85 -13.96
CA LYS A 388 25.97 13.83 -14.47
C LYS A 388 26.01 13.86 -16.00
N LEU A 389 24.85 13.81 -16.64
CA LEU A 389 24.70 13.79 -18.10
C LEU A 389 25.19 15.08 -18.76
N LYS A 390 25.03 16.25 -18.11
CA LYS A 390 25.58 17.53 -18.59
C LYS A 390 27.12 17.56 -18.66
N LYS A 391 27.81 16.66 -17.94
CA LYS A 391 29.27 16.52 -18.02
C LYS A 391 29.69 15.62 -19.19
N VAL A 392 28.79 14.75 -19.65
CA VAL A 392 29.01 13.90 -20.81
C VAL A 392 29.00 14.77 -22.06
N ASN A 393 30.04 14.61 -22.86
CA ASN A 393 30.15 15.25 -24.16
C ASN A 393 30.68 14.25 -25.18
N LEU A 394 30.54 14.61 -26.44
CA LEU A 394 30.88 13.72 -27.54
C LEU A 394 32.37 13.31 -27.52
N GLU A 395 33.28 14.16 -27.06
CA GLU A 395 34.70 13.76 -26.90
C GLU A 395 34.89 12.77 -25.76
N SER A 396 34.27 12.99 -24.59
CA SER A 396 34.42 12.08 -23.44
C SER A 396 33.96 10.66 -23.77
N LEU A 397 32.95 10.51 -24.63
CA LEU A 397 32.45 9.21 -25.07
C LEU A 397 33.38 8.51 -26.05
N PHE A 398 34.04 9.24 -26.97
CA PHE A 398 34.84 8.64 -28.04
C PHE A 398 36.35 8.73 -27.82
N LEU A 399 36.84 9.41 -26.78
CA LEU A 399 38.26 9.45 -26.40
C LEU A 399 38.86 8.06 -26.13
N GLN A 400 38.04 7.12 -25.66
CA GLN A 400 38.43 5.73 -25.41
C GLN A 400 38.24 4.82 -26.64
N CYS A 401 37.71 5.37 -27.75
CA CYS A 401 37.58 4.64 -29.00
C CYS A 401 38.96 4.41 -29.62
N LYS A 402 39.19 3.20 -30.13
CA LYS A 402 40.47 2.82 -30.77
C LYS A 402 40.66 3.43 -32.17
N ASP A 403 39.62 4.03 -32.74
CA ASP A 403 39.64 4.63 -34.08
C ASP A 403 40.01 6.12 -34.03
N SER A 404 41.28 6.42 -34.31
CA SER A 404 41.78 7.80 -34.31
C SER A 404 41.15 8.68 -35.40
N PHE A 405 40.74 8.09 -36.53
CA PHE A 405 40.13 8.82 -37.64
C PHE A 405 38.72 9.30 -37.29
N LEU A 406 37.92 8.44 -36.63
CA LEU A 406 36.58 8.81 -36.17
C LEU A 406 36.64 9.93 -35.12
N VAL A 407 37.60 9.87 -34.19
CA VAL A 407 37.81 10.92 -33.17
C VAL A 407 38.21 12.25 -33.80
N GLU A 408 39.10 12.24 -34.80
CA GLU A 408 39.55 13.46 -35.49
C GLU A 408 38.42 14.12 -36.28
N LYS A 409 37.65 13.33 -37.05
CA LYS A 409 36.48 13.85 -37.80
C LYS A 409 35.37 14.40 -36.88
N LEU A 410 35.19 13.81 -35.70
CA LEU A 410 34.27 14.34 -34.68
C LEU A 410 34.73 15.68 -34.09
N ARG A 411 36.05 15.93 -34.03
CA ARG A 411 36.60 17.23 -33.62
C ARG A 411 36.41 18.29 -34.69
N GLU A 412 36.63 17.94 -35.95
CA GLU A 412 36.52 18.85 -37.10
C GLU A 412 35.08 19.32 -37.35
N SER A 413 34.08 18.50 -37.02
CA SER A 413 32.67 18.83 -37.23
C SER A 413 32.11 19.85 -36.23
N ARG A 414 32.79 20.11 -35.10
CA ARG A 414 32.36 21.09 -34.08
C ARG A 414 32.31 22.51 -34.65
N GLY A 415 31.21 23.22 -34.40
CA GLY A 415 31.05 24.63 -34.76
C GLY A 415 30.73 24.90 -36.24
N THR A 416 30.58 23.87 -37.09
CA THR A 416 30.12 24.04 -38.48
C THR A 416 28.58 24.14 -38.53
N SER A 417 28.03 25.12 -39.26
CA SER A 417 26.63 25.56 -39.08
C SER A 417 25.60 24.95 -40.04
N THR A 418 25.94 23.92 -40.84
CA THR A 418 25.01 23.42 -41.90
C THR A 418 24.95 21.90 -42.09
N SER A 419 25.69 21.08 -41.34
CA SER A 419 25.62 19.61 -41.43
C SER A 419 25.52 18.97 -40.05
N PHE A 420 24.65 17.97 -39.91
CA PHE A 420 24.66 17.06 -38.76
C PHE A 420 25.39 15.77 -39.14
N GLU A 421 26.09 15.19 -38.18
CA GLU A 421 26.75 13.90 -38.35
C GLU A 421 26.01 12.86 -37.50
N VAL A 422 25.83 11.65 -38.04
CA VAL A 422 25.30 10.52 -37.28
C VAL A 422 26.45 9.54 -37.05
N VAL A 423 26.65 9.15 -35.80
CA VAL A 423 27.61 8.10 -35.42
C VAL A 423 26.84 6.88 -34.94
N PHE A 424 27.02 5.76 -35.63
CA PHE A 424 26.50 4.47 -35.25
C PHE A 424 27.47 3.80 -34.26
N VAL A 425 26.98 3.52 -33.05
CA VAL A 425 27.73 2.78 -32.03
C VAL A 425 27.01 1.46 -31.77
N ARG A 426 27.72 0.35 -31.92
CA ARG A 426 27.17 -0.98 -31.68
C ARG A 426 27.26 -1.30 -30.18
N MET A 427 26.13 -1.60 -29.54
CA MET A 427 26.10 -1.91 -28.09
C MET A 427 26.30 -3.39 -27.76
N LYS A 428 25.92 -4.31 -28.66
CA LYS A 428 25.99 -5.76 -28.43
C LYS A 428 26.62 -6.49 -29.61
N ASP A 429 27.22 -7.64 -29.32
CA ASP A 429 27.76 -8.55 -30.32
C ASP A 429 26.61 -9.38 -30.91
N TYR A 430 26.13 -8.98 -32.09
CA TYR A 430 25.29 -9.81 -32.95
C TYR A 430 26.15 -10.20 -34.15
N ASP A 431 25.91 -11.40 -34.72
CA ASP A 431 26.71 -12.00 -35.81
C ASP A 431 27.30 -10.99 -36.80
N GLU A 432 28.59 -11.19 -37.14
CA GLU A 432 29.44 -10.31 -37.97
C GLU A 432 28.75 -9.82 -39.26
N ASP A 433 27.79 -10.59 -39.79
CA ASP A 433 27.01 -10.30 -40.99
C ASP A 433 26.19 -9.00 -40.92
N THR A 434 25.81 -8.51 -39.74
CA THR A 434 25.00 -7.29 -39.61
C THR A 434 25.81 -6.02 -39.96
N ALA A 435 27.12 -6.04 -39.67
CA ALA A 435 28.03 -4.93 -39.90
C ALA A 435 28.28 -4.68 -41.39
N SER A 436 28.56 -5.77 -42.09
CA SER A 436 28.88 -5.82 -43.52
C SER A 436 27.64 -5.56 -44.38
N THR A 437 26.44 -5.89 -43.90
CA THR A 437 25.17 -5.58 -44.57
C THR A 437 24.66 -4.15 -44.35
N LEU A 438 24.87 -3.54 -43.18
CA LEU A 438 24.39 -2.17 -42.88
C LEU A 438 25.33 -1.05 -43.37
N SER A 439 26.63 -1.31 -43.44
CA SER A 439 27.66 -0.33 -43.87
C SER A 439 27.43 0.26 -45.27
N PRO A 440 26.97 -0.51 -46.29
CA PRO A 440 26.64 0.05 -47.61
C PRO A 440 25.32 0.82 -47.67
N LEU A 441 24.42 0.62 -46.69
CA LEU A 441 23.07 1.16 -46.70
C LEU A 441 22.95 2.52 -46.00
N MET A 442 23.94 2.92 -45.20
CA MET A 442 23.83 4.09 -44.32
C MET A 442 25.03 5.05 -44.50
N PRO A 443 24.82 6.34 -44.78
CA PRO A 443 25.89 7.32 -45.02
C PRO A 443 26.56 7.81 -43.71
N TRP A 444 26.49 7.03 -42.64
CA TRP A 444 26.84 7.45 -41.28
C TRP A 444 28.27 7.02 -40.90
N LEU A 445 28.84 7.69 -39.90
CA LEU A 445 30.07 7.22 -39.27
C LEU A 445 29.78 5.95 -38.47
N VAL A 446 30.60 4.93 -38.62
CA VAL A 446 30.46 3.67 -37.88
C VAL A 446 31.62 3.56 -36.89
N CYS A 447 31.31 3.56 -35.60
CA CYS A 447 32.28 3.24 -34.56
C CYS A 447 32.58 1.73 -34.62
N PRO A 448 33.87 1.33 -34.75
CA PRO A 448 34.24 -0.08 -34.67
C PRO A 448 33.74 -0.69 -33.36
N PHE A 449 33.24 -1.93 -33.43
CA PHE A 449 32.75 -2.59 -32.24
C PHE A 449 33.92 -2.93 -31.30
N ASP A 450 33.83 -2.43 -30.08
CA ASP A 450 34.71 -2.78 -28.97
C ASP A 450 33.85 -2.90 -27.72
N VAL A 451 33.82 -4.09 -27.11
CA VAL A 451 32.92 -4.39 -25.98
C VAL A 451 33.16 -3.46 -24.79
N VAL A 452 34.42 -3.08 -24.54
CA VAL A 452 34.79 -2.21 -23.41
C VAL A 452 34.27 -0.79 -23.66
N HIS A 453 34.53 -0.24 -24.84
CA HIS A 453 34.01 1.07 -25.25
C HIS A 453 32.48 1.12 -25.27
N SER A 454 31.85 0.08 -25.81
CA SER A 454 30.38 0.01 -25.92
C SER A 454 29.71 -0.05 -24.53
N THR A 455 30.25 -0.88 -23.63
CA THR A 455 29.80 -0.95 -22.24
C THR A 455 30.01 0.37 -21.51
N PHE A 456 31.13 1.07 -21.77
CA PHE A 456 31.40 2.39 -21.22
C PHE A 456 30.38 3.43 -21.70
N VAL A 457 30.11 3.50 -23.01
CA VAL A 457 29.12 4.42 -23.57
C VAL A 457 27.72 4.15 -23.01
N GLU A 458 27.30 2.89 -22.94
CA GLU A 458 26.01 2.50 -22.34
C GLU A 458 25.92 2.94 -20.87
N LYS A 459 26.96 2.65 -20.08
CA LYS A 459 27.01 3.01 -18.66
C LYS A 459 27.01 4.51 -18.41
N GLU A 460 27.72 5.28 -19.24
CA GLU A 460 27.79 6.73 -19.10
C GLU A 460 26.46 7.42 -19.43
N LEU A 461 25.77 6.95 -20.48
CA LEU A 461 24.51 7.55 -20.94
C LEU A 461 23.28 7.06 -20.17
N PHE A 462 23.25 5.79 -19.76
CA PHE A 462 22.05 5.13 -19.24
C PHE A 462 22.24 4.49 -17.86
N GLY A 463 23.44 4.53 -17.30
CA GLY A 463 23.74 3.98 -15.98
C GLY A 463 23.88 2.45 -15.97
N GLU A 464 23.90 1.85 -14.77
CA GLU A 464 24.23 0.42 -14.60
C GLU A 464 23.15 -0.56 -15.06
N ARG A 465 21.91 -0.08 -15.24
CA ARG A 465 20.79 -0.91 -15.71
C ARG A 465 20.64 -0.92 -17.24
N GLY A 466 21.42 -0.11 -17.96
CA GLY A 466 21.42 -0.05 -19.42
C GLY A 466 20.10 0.44 -20.02
N VAL A 467 19.90 0.16 -21.32
CA VAL A 467 18.68 0.51 -22.07
C VAL A 467 17.87 -0.75 -22.38
N SER A 468 16.55 -0.68 -22.22
CA SER A 468 15.64 -1.79 -22.53
C SER A 468 15.50 -2.06 -24.04
N ASP A 469 15.61 -1.02 -24.87
CA ASP A 469 15.42 -1.07 -26.31
C ASP A 469 16.73 -1.07 -27.12
N THR A 470 16.72 -1.84 -28.21
CA THR A 470 17.89 -2.11 -29.05
C THR A 470 18.22 -1.03 -30.08
N SER A 471 17.43 0.06 -30.16
CA SER A 471 17.69 1.18 -31.07
C SER A 471 17.36 2.53 -30.42
N THR A 472 18.38 3.16 -29.84
CA THR A 472 18.27 4.48 -29.18
C THR A 472 19.06 5.53 -29.96
N LEU A 473 18.49 6.72 -30.16
CA LEU A 473 19.14 7.85 -30.80
C LEU A 473 19.39 8.96 -29.78
N VAL A 474 20.66 9.26 -29.56
CA VAL A 474 21.12 10.30 -28.63
C VAL A 474 21.55 11.52 -29.42
N SER A 475 21.13 12.73 -29.01
CA SER A 475 21.48 13.97 -29.72
C SER A 475 22.43 14.86 -28.92
N PHE A 476 23.36 15.49 -29.64
CA PHE A 476 24.32 16.45 -29.11
C PHE A 476 24.21 17.78 -29.84
N ASP A 477 24.44 18.90 -29.13
CA ASP A 477 24.48 20.23 -29.75
C ASP A 477 25.76 20.44 -30.60
N LYS A 478 25.84 21.60 -31.26
CA LYS A 478 27.01 22.03 -32.04
C LYS A 478 28.32 22.12 -31.24
N ASN A 479 28.24 22.13 -29.91
CA ASN A 479 29.38 22.14 -28.99
C ASN A 479 29.71 20.73 -28.47
N GLY A 480 28.98 19.70 -28.91
CA GLY A 480 29.12 18.31 -28.49
C GLY A 480 28.55 18.03 -27.10
N ARG A 481 27.64 18.87 -26.58
CA ARG A 481 26.95 18.66 -25.29
C ARG A 481 25.69 17.84 -25.50
N LEU A 482 25.41 16.92 -24.58
CA LEU A 482 24.22 16.07 -24.63
C LEU A 482 22.94 16.93 -24.49
N CYS A 483 21.98 16.72 -25.40
CA CYS A 483 20.69 17.42 -25.40
C CYS A 483 19.50 16.49 -25.15
N LEU A 484 19.52 15.29 -25.74
CA LEU A 484 18.45 14.27 -25.60
C LEU A 484 19.06 12.87 -25.57
N LEU A 485 18.53 12.01 -24.72
CA LEU A 485 18.78 10.57 -24.71
C LEU A 485 17.86 9.81 -25.68
N PHE A 486 16.65 10.32 -25.94
CA PHE A 486 15.63 9.63 -26.74
C PHE A 486 15.18 10.47 -27.96
N ALA A 487 16.14 11.00 -28.73
CA ALA A 487 15.88 11.89 -29.86
C ALA A 487 15.05 11.24 -30.98
N GLN A 488 14.96 9.91 -31.04
CA GLN A 488 14.12 9.20 -32.00
C GLN A 488 12.64 9.62 -31.93
N GLU A 489 12.15 10.03 -30.75
CA GLU A 489 10.78 10.49 -30.55
C GLU A 489 10.51 11.84 -31.23
N CYS A 490 11.55 12.64 -31.45
CA CYS A 490 11.46 13.99 -32.01
C CYS A 490 11.76 14.06 -33.51
N LEU A 491 12.19 12.95 -34.14
CA LEU A 491 12.67 12.94 -35.54
C LEU A 491 11.65 13.46 -36.56
N LYS A 492 10.34 13.31 -36.29
CA LYS A 492 9.27 13.76 -37.19
C LYS A 492 8.81 15.19 -36.95
N THR A 493 9.21 15.79 -35.83
CA THR A 493 8.57 17.01 -35.32
C THR A 493 9.50 18.22 -35.28
N ALA A 494 10.80 18.03 -35.05
CA ALA A 494 11.73 19.16 -34.95
C ALA A 494 13.18 18.76 -35.26
N PHE A 495 13.88 19.63 -35.99
CA PHE A 495 15.34 19.65 -36.09
C PHE A 495 15.82 21.09 -36.33
N PRO A 496 16.82 21.62 -35.59
CA PRO A 496 17.59 20.97 -34.51
C PRO A 496 16.73 20.67 -33.28
N PHE A 497 17.10 19.63 -32.53
CA PHE A 497 16.39 19.25 -31.32
C PHE A 497 16.60 20.29 -30.21
N ALA A 498 15.54 20.62 -29.48
CA ALA A 498 15.63 21.44 -28.27
C ALA A 498 16.22 20.61 -27.12
N ASP A 499 16.90 21.28 -26.17
CA ASP A 499 17.32 20.64 -24.92
C ASP A 499 16.07 20.27 -24.10
N ASN A 500 15.85 18.96 -23.96
CA ASN A 500 14.79 18.42 -23.11
C ASN A 500 15.31 17.28 -22.23
N LEU A 501 16.60 17.34 -21.87
CA LEU A 501 17.31 16.29 -21.14
C LEU A 501 16.61 15.94 -19.82
N ARG A 502 15.97 16.91 -19.16
CA ARG A 502 15.20 16.69 -17.94
C ARG A 502 14.06 15.70 -18.15
N LYS A 503 13.28 15.85 -19.23
CA LYS A 503 12.17 14.96 -19.55
C LYS A 503 12.68 13.55 -19.83
N ASP A 504 13.77 13.44 -20.59
CA ASP A 504 14.39 12.16 -20.91
C ASP A 504 14.93 11.46 -19.65
N VAL A 505 15.53 12.19 -18.71
CA VAL A 505 15.95 11.64 -17.41
C VAL A 505 14.76 11.12 -16.61
N ILE A 506 13.65 11.85 -16.58
CA ILE A 506 12.42 11.41 -15.89
C ILE A 506 11.90 10.11 -16.52
N LEU A 507 11.78 10.06 -17.86
CA LEU A 507 11.37 8.87 -18.62
C LEU A 507 12.31 7.68 -18.37
N HIS A 508 13.61 7.94 -18.34
CA HIS A 508 14.60 6.91 -18.05
C HIS A 508 14.42 6.37 -16.64
N LEU A 509 14.33 7.23 -15.63
CA LEU A 509 14.09 6.83 -14.24
C LEU A 509 12.76 6.06 -14.08
N GLN A 510 11.71 6.43 -14.81
CA GLN A 510 10.45 5.66 -14.88
C GLN A 510 10.68 4.22 -15.32
N SER A 511 11.44 4.03 -16.39
CA SER A 511 11.73 2.69 -16.93
C SER A 511 12.53 1.81 -15.97
N LEU A 512 13.27 2.41 -15.03
CA LEU A 512 14.08 1.70 -14.05
C LEU A 512 13.30 1.33 -12.78
N SER A 513 12.12 1.91 -12.57
CA SER A 513 11.33 1.78 -11.33
C SER A 513 10.02 1.02 -11.55
N TYR A 514 9.40 0.55 -10.46
CA TYR A 514 8.04 -0.01 -10.53
C TYR A 514 7.05 1.06 -11.01
N HIS A 515 5.97 0.62 -11.68
CA HIS A 515 4.88 1.48 -12.16
C HIS A 515 4.44 2.46 -11.04
N ASP A 516 4.28 3.75 -11.37
CA ASP A 516 3.91 4.89 -10.51
C ASP A 516 5.05 5.75 -9.90
N PHE A 517 6.32 5.31 -9.88
CA PHE A 517 7.41 6.04 -9.17
C PHE A 517 7.65 7.47 -9.66
N MET A 518 7.49 7.79 -10.95
CA MET A 518 7.65 9.16 -11.45
C MET A 518 6.40 9.73 -12.14
N ASP A 519 5.27 9.03 -12.10
CA ASP A 519 4.06 9.42 -12.83
C ASP A 519 3.43 10.72 -12.29
N TYR A 520 3.96 11.23 -11.18
CA TYR A 520 3.53 12.46 -10.49
C TYR A 520 4.45 13.68 -10.72
N PHE A 521 5.31 13.67 -11.75
CA PHE A 521 6.20 14.80 -12.09
C PHE A 521 5.59 15.85 -13.04
N GLU A 522 4.34 15.68 -13.46
CA GLU A 522 3.64 16.62 -14.37
C GLU A 522 3.08 17.88 -13.69
#